data_AF-A0A210R522-F1
#
_entry.id   AF-A0A210R522-F1
#
_cell.length_a   1.000
_cell.length_b   1.000
_cell.length_c   1.000
_cell.angle_alpha   90.00
_cell.angle_beta   90.00
_cell.angle_gamma   90.00
#
_symmetry.space_group_name_H-M   'P 1'
#
loop_
_entity.id
_entity.type
_entity.pdbx_description
1 polymer ?
#
loop_
_entity_poly.entity_id
_entity_poly.type
_entity_poly.pdbx_seq_one_letter_code
_entity_poly.pdbx_strand_id
1 'polypeptide(L)'
;MARTVQSRFRHGYCKHNPRKMVKTWAEKEMRNLIRIHQSGILCPEPVFLRSHVLVMDFIGTDGWPAPLLKDCDLSDSKARELYLQCIHMVRTLYHTCKLIHADLSEFNMLYHEGRVYVIDVSQSVEHDHPHALEFLRKDCTNITDFFRKKGVCTLTMKELFNFVTDVTITDDNIDAYLDHVMEMSVNRTQDDITEQQKIDDEVFKNAFIPRTLDEVIDFERDFSKAQTGKTDHILYQTVTGLKADLTGAQQKPVLLESKTDLSEAHTDLTEPDKSVVDSDEEESDSDNESDDSNKAALSLRPRDESPNSKKERKQKVKEEQREKRKNKIPKHVKKKKEKMGKSGKKS
;
A
#
# COMPACT_ATOMS: atom_id res chain seq x y z
N MET A 1 4.56 -23.77 -0.23
CA MET A 1 4.59 -22.30 -0.24
C MET A 1 3.20 -21.66 -0.49
N ALA A 2 2.11 -22.10 0.17
CA ALA A 2 0.77 -21.53 -0.05
C ALA A 2 -0.16 -21.65 1.17
N ARG A 3 0.36 -21.40 2.37
CA ARG A 3 -0.43 -21.46 3.62
C ARG A 3 -0.93 -20.10 4.12
N THR A 4 -0.45 -19.01 3.54
CA THR A 4 -0.82 -17.65 3.93
C THR A 4 -1.62 -17.04 2.79
N VAL A 5 -2.92 -17.23 2.87
CA VAL A 5 -3.85 -16.89 1.80
C VAL A 5 -4.45 -15.53 2.15
N GLN A 6 -4.13 -14.51 1.33
CA GLN A 6 -4.75 -13.19 1.33
C GLN A 6 -6.26 -13.32 1.62
N SER A 7 -6.81 -12.43 2.47
CA SER A 7 -8.17 -12.55 3.04
C SER A 7 -9.25 -12.96 2.01
N ARG A 8 -9.12 -12.47 0.77
CA ARG A 8 -10.04 -12.75 -0.35
C ARG A 8 -9.96 -14.17 -0.92
N PHE A 9 -8.79 -14.80 -0.91
CA PHE A 9 -8.63 -16.19 -1.37
C PHE A 9 -8.86 -17.20 -0.25
N ARG A 10 -9.10 -16.74 0.98
CA ARG A 10 -9.40 -17.59 2.14
C ARG A 10 -10.70 -18.39 1.94
N HIS A 11 -11.63 -17.88 1.13
CA HIS A 11 -12.87 -18.54 0.76
C HIS A 11 -12.89 -18.83 -0.76
N GLY A 12 -13.05 -20.10 -1.14
CA GLY A 12 -13.27 -20.49 -2.55
C GLY A 12 -12.01 -20.76 -3.40
N TYR A 13 -10.79 -20.69 -2.83
CA TYR A 13 -9.58 -21.08 -3.54
C TYR A 13 -9.49 -22.60 -3.74
N CYS A 14 -9.85 -23.06 -4.94
CA CYS A 14 -9.80 -24.48 -5.30
C CYS A 14 -8.35 -24.91 -5.62
N LYS A 15 -7.59 -25.30 -4.59
CA LYS A 15 -6.20 -25.81 -4.75
C LYS A 15 -6.05 -26.99 -5.70
N HIS A 16 -7.08 -27.85 -5.80
CA HIS A 16 -7.02 -29.10 -6.57
C HIS A 16 -7.44 -28.95 -8.04
N ASN A 17 -8.10 -27.84 -8.43
CA ASN A 17 -8.56 -27.65 -9.80
C ASN A 17 -7.71 -26.58 -10.50
N PRO A 18 -6.77 -26.97 -11.38
CA PRO A 18 -5.85 -26.03 -12.01
C PRO A 18 -6.57 -24.96 -12.83
N ARG A 19 -7.69 -25.29 -13.50
CA ARG A 19 -8.46 -24.31 -14.29
C ARG A 19 -9.09 -23.22 -13.43
N LYS A 20 -9.61 -23.60 -12.25
CA LYS A 20 -10.17 -22.62 -11.30
C LYS A 20 -9.06 -21.77 -10.69
N MET A 21 -7.92 -22.38 -10.37
CA MET A 21 -6.76 -21.68 -9.82
C MET A 21 -6.20 -20.62 -10.79
N VAL A 22 -5.96 -20.98 -12.06
CA VAL A 22 -5.43 -20.04 -13.06
C VAL A 22 -6.41 -18.90 -13.32
N LYS A 23 -7.72 -19.18 -13.37
CA LYS A 23 -8.74 -18.12 -13.46
C LYS A 23 -8.61 -17.13 -12.30
N THR A 24 -8.46 -17.62 -11.07
CA THR A 24 -8.30 -16.78 -9.88
C THR A 24 -7.02 -15.94 -9.94
N TRP A 25 -5.94 -16.46 -10.53
CA TRP A 25 -4.70 -15.70 -10.73
C TRP A 25 -4.87 -14.58 -11.75
N ALA A 26 -5.51 -14.85 -12.89
CA ALA A 26 -5.79 -13.80 -13.88
C ALA A 26 -6.72 -12.70 -13.33
N GLU A 27 -7.71 -13.07 -12.49
CA GLU A 27 -8.55 -12.11 -11.75
C GLU A 27 -7.76 -11.30 -10.72
N LYS A 28 -6.69 -11.86 -10.15
CA LYS A 28 -5.79 -11.16 -9.23
C LYS A 28 -4.91 -10.17 -9.99
N GLU A 29 -4.31 -10.62 -11.08
CA GLU A 29 -3.43 -9.82 -11.93
C GLU A 29 -4.16 -8.60 -12.50
N MET A 30 -5.35 -8.79 -13.09
CA MET A 30 -6.15 -7.66 -13.58
C MET A 30 -6.42 -6.62 -12.48
N ARG A 31 -6.77 -7.07 -11.27
CA ARG A 31 -7.04 -6.18 -10.14
C ARG A 31 -5.79 -5.42 -9.70
N ASN A 32 -4.65 -6.09 -9.66
CA ASN A 32 -3.39 -5.48 -9.30
C ASN A 32 -2.96 -4.44 -10.35
N LEU A 33 -3.05 -4.77 -11.65
CA LEU A 33 -2.79 -3.83 -12.74
C LEU A 33 -3.69 -2.60 -12.67
N ILE A 34 -5.00 -2.77 -12.40
CA ILE A 34 -5.91 -1.62 -12.23
C ILE A 34 -5.42 -0.69 -11.11
N ARG A 35 -5.06 -1.25 -9.94
CA ARG A 35 -4.57 -0.45 -8.80
C ARG A 35 -3.27 0.28 -9.12
N ILE A 36 -2.35 -0.38 -9.83
CA ILE A 36 -1.04 0.16 -10.20
C ILE A 36 -1.18 1.25 -11.25
N HIS A 37 -2.02 1.03 -12.27
CA HIS A 37 -2.28 2.02 -13.30
C HIS A 37 -2.92 3.29 -12.70
N GLN A 38 -3.88 3.13 -11.77
CA GLN A 38 -4.54 4.24 -11.08
C GLN A 38 -3.60 5.08 -10.21
N SER A 39 -2.47 4.54 -9.76
CA SER A 39 -1.48 5.30 -8.97
C SER A 39 -0.46 6.05 -9.82
N GLY A 40 -0.58 5.99 -11.16
CA GLY A 40 0.34 6.65 -12.09
C GLY A 40 1.64 5.89 -12.34
N ILE A 41 1.81 4.68 -11.77
CA ILE A 41 2.93 3.80 -12.11
C ILE A 41 2.76 3.30 -13.54
N LEU A 42 3.86 3.33 -14.30
CA LEU A 42 3.90 2.80 -15.66
C LEU A 42 3.79 1.28 -15.64
N CYS A 43 2.64 0.78 -16.10
CA CYS A 43 2.35 -0.64 -16.31
C CYS A 43 1.40 -0.79 -17.50
N PRO A 44 1.24 -2.00 -18.08
CA PRO A 44 0.22 -2.25 -19.10
C PRO A 44 -1.17 -1.92 -18.57
N GLU A 45 -1.95 -1.10 -19.28
CA GLU A 45 -3.35 -0.87 -18.93
C GLU A 45 -4.17 -2.14 -19.19
N PRO A 46 -4.89 -2.69 -18.19
CA PRO A 46 -5.70 -3.87 -18.39
C PRO A 46 -7.01 -3.52 -19.10
N VAL A 47 -7.19 -4.02 -20.32
CA VAL A 47 -8.37 -3.74 -21.15
C VAL A 47 -9.53 -4.68 -20.80
N PHE A 48 -9.27 -5.99 -20.77
CA PHE A 48 -10.35 -6.97 -20.69
C PHE A 48 -9.89 -8.35 -20.17
N LEU A 49 -10.70 -9.01 -19.33
CA LEU A 49 -10.44 -10.36 -18.81
C LEU A 49 -11.58 -11.35 -19.09
N ARG A 50 -11.31 -12.43 -19.84
CA ARG A 50 -12.22 -13.58 -20.02
C ARG A 50 -11.57 -14.83 -19.42
N SER A 51 -12.09 -15.27 -18.28
CA SER A 51 -11.60 -16.45 -17.55
C SER A 51 -10.11 -16.36 -17.17
N HIS A 52 -9.21 -16.83 -18.02
CA HIS A 52 -7.76 -16.80 -17.80
C HIS A 52 -7.01 -16.03 -18.89
N VAL A 53 -7.74 -15.45 -19.86
CA VAL A 53 -7.17 -14.64 -20.93
C VAL A 53 -7.34 -13.18 -20.54
N LEU A 54 -6.21 -12.55 -20.20
CA LEU A 54 -6.10 -11.12 -19.91
C LEU A 54 -5.58 -10.39 -21.15
N VAL A 55 -6.31 -9.38 -21.58
CA VAL A 55 -5.93 -8.45 -22.65
C VAL A 55 -5.56 -7.14 -21.99
N MET A 56 -4.39 -6.62 -22.34
CA MET A 56 -3.80 -5.39 -21.81
C MET A 56 -3.00 -4.69 -22.90
N ASP A 57 -2.56 -3.47 -22.62
CA ASP A 57 -1.74 -2.70 -23.54
C ASP A 57 -0.43 -3.39 -23.91
N PHE A 58 -0.05 -3.20 -25.16
CA PHE A 58 1.23 -3.65 -25.67
C PHE A 58 2.29 -2.57 -25.41
N ILE A 59 3.36 -2.94 -24.70
CA ILE A 59 4.50 -2.05 -24.44
C ILE A 59 5.57 -2.34 -25.49
N GLY A 60 5.79 -1.40 -26.40
CA GLY A 60 6.71 -1.56 -27.51
C GLY A 60 6.46 -0.58 -28.66
N THR A 61 7.30 -0.64 -29.69
CA THR A 61 7.22 0.24 -30.87
C THR A 61 7.09 -0.61 -32.13
N ASP A 62 6.20 -0.23 -33.06
CA ASP A 62 6.05 -0.87 -34.38
C ASP A 62 5.85 -2.40 -34.33
N GLY A 63 5.15 -2.90 -33.30
CA GLY A 63 4.89 -4.33 -33.10
C GLY A 63 6.05 -5.12 -32.46
N TRP A 64 7.17 -4.45 -32.14
CA TRP A 64 8.27 -5.05 -31.40
C TRP A 64 8.13 -4.78 -29.90
N PRO A 65 8.20 -5.82 -29.04
CA PRO A 65 8.07 -5.63 -27.61
C PRO A 65 9.25 -4.82 -27.07
N ALA A 66 8.99 -3.99 -26.06
CA ALA A 66 10.06 -3.32 -25.34
C ALA A 66 11.03 -4.36 -24.74
N PRO A 67 12.35 -4.10 -24.75
CA PRO A 67 13.32 -5.00 -24.14
C PRO A 67 13.16 -5.04 -22.61
N LEU A 68 13.57 -6.17 -22.03
CA LEU A 68 13.75 -6.28 -20.58
C LEU A 68 14.84 -5.32 -20.12
N LEU A 69 14.70 -4.76 -18.91
CA LEU A 69 15.68 -3.86 -18.33
C LEU A 69 17.06 -4.51 -18.21
N LYS A 70 17.10 -5.83 -17.95
CA LYS A 70 18.33 -6.64 -17.93
C LYS A 70 19.14 -6.52 -19.22
N ASP A 71 18.45 -6.57 -20.36
CA ASP A 71 19.06 -6.67 -21.69
C ASP A 71 19.39 -5.30 -22.28
N CYS A 72 19.16 -4.23 -21.52
CA CYS A 72 19.46 -2.86 -21.93
C CYS A 72 20.86 -2.43 -21.52
N ASP A 73 21.57 -1.86 -22.49
CA ASP A 73 22.81 -1.13 -22.24
C ASP A 73 22.45 0.31 -21.82
N LEU A 74 22.67 0.60 -20.55
CA LEU A 74 22.33 1.87 -19.93
C LEU A 74 23.61 2.66 -19.71
N SER A 75 23.59 3.95 -20.04
CA SER A 75 24.63 4.88 -19.59
C SER A 75 24.54 5.09 -18.07
N ASP A 76 25.64 5.46 -17.43
CA ASP A 76 25.68 5.71 -15.98
C ASP A 76 24.63 6.73 -15.52
N SER A 77 24.47 7.83 -16.28
CA SER A 77 23.44 8.84 -15.99
C SER A 77 22.04 8.25 -16.07
N LYS A 78 21.79 7.41 -17.09
CA LYS A 78 20.46 6.80 -17.26
C LYS A 78 20.18 5.75 -16.21
N ALA A 79 21.18 4.96 -15.82
CA ALA A 79 21.05 3.97 -14.75
C ALA A 79 20.69 4.64 -13.41
N ARG A 80 21.27 5.82 -13.10
CA ARG A 80 20.90 6.61 -11.91
C ARG A 80 19.47 7.13 -11.96
N GLU A 81 19.05 7.67 -13.11
CA GLU A 81 17.68 8.14 -13.31
C GLU A 81 16.66 7.00 -13.16
N LEU A 82 16.94 5.84 -13.76
CA LEU A 82 16.07 4.67 -13.65
C LEU A 82 16.07 4.07 -12.24
N TYR A 83 17.20 4.13 -11.51
CA TYR A 83 17.24 3.70 -10.11
C TYR A 83 16.29 4.54 -9.25
N LEU A 84 16.34 5.87 -9.39
CA LEU A 84 15.40 6.80 -8.76
C LEU A 84 13.95 6.44 -9.11
N GLN A 85 13.66 6.27 -10.40
CA GLN A 85 12.33 5.88 -10.85
C GLN A 85 11.86 4.58 -10.18
N CYS A 86 12.73 3.56 -10.09
CA CYS A 86 12.39 2.28 -9.48
C CYS A 86 12.12 2.38 -7.98
N ILE A 87 12.93 3.12 -7.21
CA ILE A 87 12.71 3.24 -5.76
C ILE A 87 11.43 4.03 -5.44
N HIS A 88 11.13 5.08 -6.21
CA HIS A 88 9.84 5.79 -6.12
C HIS A 88 8.68 4.86 -6.43
N MET A 89 8.77 4.08 -7.51
CA MET A 89 7.75 3.12 -7.89
C MET A 89 7.49 2.08 -6.79
N VAL A 90 8.52 1.54 -6.13
CA VAL A 90 8.37 0.61 -5.00
C VAL A 90 7.67 1.29 -3.83
N ARG A 91 8.02 2.55 -3.53
CA ARG A 91 7.34 3.35 -2.50
C ARG A 91 5.86 3.55 -2.83
N THR A 92 5.54 3.93 -4.07
CA THR A 92 4.15 4.12 -4.52
C THR A 92 3.36 2.81 -4.50
N LEU A 93 3.98 1.68 -4.86
CA LEU A 93 3.36 0.35 -4.70
C LEU A 93 2.97 0.10 -3.25
N TYR A 94 3.89 0.36 -2.31
CA TYR A 94 3.67 0.11 -0.89
C TYR A 94 2.63 1.06 -0.27
N HIS A 95 2.78 2.37 -0.45
CA HIS A 95 1.93 3.38 0.21
C HIS A 95 0.61 3.64 -0.50
N THR A 96 0.61 3.76 -1.83
CA THR A 96 -0.58 4.15 -2.61
C THR A 96 -1.36 2.91 -3.03
N CYS A 97 -0.70 1.92 -3.65
CA CYS A 97 -1.38 0.71 -4.11
C CYS A 97 -1.67 -0.29 -2.98
N LYS A 98 -1.04 -0.13 -1.81
CA LYS A 98 -1.08 -1.08 -0.68
C LYS A 98 -0.63 -2.49 -1.08
N LEU A 99 0.31 -2.56 -2.03
CA LEU A 99 0.80 -3.78 -2.67
C LEU A 99 2.33 -3.88 -2.56
N ILE A 100 2.81 -5.11 -2.53
CA ILE A 100 4.22 -5.47 -2.65
C ILE A 100 4.31 -6.38 -3.87
N HIS A 101 5.26 -6.10 -4.77
CA HIS A 101 5.37 -6.83 -6.03
C HIS A 101 5.68 -8.31 -5.79
N ALA A 102 6.55 -8.60 -4.81
CA ALA A 102 6.98 -9.91 -4.33
C ALA A 102 7.85 -10.74 -5.29
N ASP A 103 8.16 -10.20 -6.46
CA ASP A 103 9.11 -10.77 -7.41
C ASP A 103 9.71 -9.68 -8.32
N LEU A 104 9.92 -8.49 -7.78
CA LEU A 104 10.45 -7.38 -8.56
C LEU A 104 11.94 -7.59 -8.83
N SER A 105 12.31 -7.55 -10.09
CA SER A 105 13.68 -7.73 -10.59
C SER A 105 13.82 -7.15 -11.99
N GLU A 106 15.03 -7.11 -12.52
CA GLU A 106 15.35 -6.68 -13.88
C GLU A 106 14.66 -7.52 -14.98
N PHE A 107 14.11 -8.68 -14.62
CA PHE A 107 13.35 -9.57 -15.51
C PHE A 107 11.86 -9.23 -15.58
N ASN A 108 11.33 -8.48 -14.60
CA ASN A 108 9.93 -8.07 -14.53
C ASN A 108 9.76 -6.56 -14.75
N MET A 109 10.77 -5.95 -15.37
CA MET A 109 10.79 -4.54 -15.76
C MET A 109 11.12 -4.42 -17.25
N LEU A 110 10.30 -3.69 -17.98
CA LEU A 110 10.55 -3.33 -19.38
C LEU A 110 11.13 -1.92 -19.46
N TYR A 111 12.02 -1.70 -20.41
CA TYR A 111 12.56 -0.37 -20.70
C TYR A 111 11.99 0.15 -22.01
N HIS A 112 11.25 1.24 -21.94
CA HIS A 112 10.58 1.82 -23.10
C HIS A 112 10.59 3.34 -23.02
N GLU A 113 11.00 4.00 -24.12
CA GLU A 113 11.05 5.47 -24.23
C GLU A 113 11.76 6.17 -23.06
N GLY A 114 12.83 5.57 -22.56
CA GLY A 114 13.59 6.14 -21.45
C GLY A 114 12.97 5.91 -20.07
N ARG A 115 11.94 5.09 -19.93
CA ARG A 115 11.27 4.84 -18.65
C ARG A 115 11.14 3.34 -18.37
N VAL A 116 11.07 3.01 -17.09
CA VAL A 116 10.77 1.65 -16.63
C VAL A 116 9.26 1.44 -16.54
N TYR A 117 8.81 0.31 -17.08
CA TYR A 117 7.45 -0.23 -16.92
C TYR A 117 7.50 -1.50 -16.10
N VAL A 118 6.61 -1.63 -15.12
CA VAL A 118 6.46 -2.87 -14.33
C VAL A 118 5.44 -3.81 -14.96
N ILE A 119 5.81 -5.09 -14.98
CA ILE A 119 4.99 -6.19 -15.51
C ILE A 119 4.98 -7.36 -14.52
N ASP A 120 4.12 -8.35 -14.80
CA ASP A 120 3.94 -9.57 -13.99
C ASP A 120 3.65 -9.32 -12.51
N VAL A 121 2.49 -8.72 -12.26
CA VAL A 121 1.97 -8.44 -10.91
C VAL A 121 1.03 -9.55 -10.41
N SER A 122 1.14 -10.73 -11.00
CA SER A 122 0.31 -11.89 -10.68
C SER A 122 0.59 -12.41 -9.26
N GLN A 123 1.86 -12.35 -8.83
CA GLN A 123 2.29 -12.80 -7.50
C GLN A 123 2.21 -11.73 -6.42
N SER A 124 1.96 -10.46 -6.78
CA SER A 124 1.96 -9.35 -5.81
C SER A 124 0.99 -9.56 -4.66
N VAL A 125 1.41 -9.18 -3.46
CA VAL A 125 0.68 -9.40 -2.20
C VAL A 125 0.27 -8.06 -1.58
N GLU A 126 -0.79 -8.07 -0.76
CA GLU A 126 -1.13 -6.92 0.06
C GLU A 126 -0.16 -6.80 1.25
N HIS A 127 0.04 -5.59 1.76
CA HIS A 127 0.90 -5.31 2.93
C HIS A 127 0.51 -6.10 4.19
N ASP A 128 -0.77 -6.45 4.34
CA ASP A 128 -1.29 -7.30 5.43
C ASP A 128 -0.91 -8.78 5.30
N HIS A 129 -0.18 -9.19 4.25
CA HIS A 129 0.26 -10.57 4.09
C HIS A 129 1.35 -10.95 5.10
N PRO A 130 1.31 -12.12 5.76
CA PRO A 130 2.30 -12.49 6.80
C PRO A 130 3.76 -12.45 6.37
N HIS A 131 4.03 -12.65 5.08
CA HIS A 131 5.37 -12.56 4.49
C HIS A 131 5.59 -11.27 3.68
N ALA A 132 4.75 -10.25 3.85
CA ALA A 132 4.81 -8.99 3.11
C ALA A 132 6.21 -8.35 3.17
N LEU A 133 6.71 -8.09 4.38
CA LEU A 133 8.02 -7.44 4.57
C LEU A 133 9.20 -8.32 4.11
N GLU A 134 9.04 -9.64 4.15
CA GLU A 134 10.04 -10.58 3.60
C GLU A 134 10.14 -10.43 2.07
N PHE A 135 9.00 -10.39 1.38
CA PHE A 135 8.95 -10.15 -0.05
C PHE A 135 9.47 -8.76 -0.42
N LEU A 136 9.12 -7.74 0.36
CA LEU A 136 9.63 -6.38 0.14
C LEU A 136 11.16 -6.32 0.27
N ARG A 137 11.75 -6.96 1.28
CA ARG A 137 13.21 -7.04 1.43
C ARG A 137 13.88 -7.70 0.23
N LYS A 138 13.26 -8.75 -0.33
CA LYS A 138 13.76 -9.42 -1.54
C LYS A 138 13.70 -8.48 -2.75
N ASP A 139 12.58 -7.79 -2.96
CA ASP A 139 12.41 -6.80 -4.04
C ASP A 139 13.46 -5.68 -3.93
N CYS A 140 13.65 -5.10 -2.74
CA CYS A 140 14.66 -4.07 -2.49
C CYS A 140 16.08 -4.57 -2.76
N THR A 141 16.38 -5.82 -2.37
CA THR A 141 17.70 -6.44 -2.62
C THR A 141 17.95 -6.59 -4.12
N ASN A 142 16.99 -7.12 -4.88
CA ASN A 142 17.14 -7.35 -6.31
C ASN A 142 17.39 -6.03 -7.08
N ILE A 143 16.62 -4.97 -6.78
CA ILE A 143 16.79 -3.66 -7.40
C ILE A 143 18.18 -3.10 -7.08
N THR A 144 18.54 -3.12 -5.80
CA THR A 144 19.83 -2.60 -5.34
C THR A 144 20.99 -3.33 -6.02
N ASP A 145 20.95 -4.66 -6.06
CA ASP A 145 22.00 -5.47 -6.67
C ASP A 145 22.12 -5.25 -8.19
N PHE A 146 20.99 -5.09 -8.89
CA PHE A 146 20.98 -4.81 -10.33
C PHE A 146 21.66 -3.48 -10.66
N PHE A 147 21.24 -2.38 -10.02
CA PHE A 147 21.79 -1.06 -10.30
C PHE A 147 23.22 -0.90 -9.80
N ARG A 148 23.59 -1.58 -8.71
CA ARG A 148 24.97 -1.62 -8.22
C ARG A 148 25.91 -2.25 -9.25
N LYS A 149 25.49 -3.33 -9.92
CA LYS A 149 26.27 -3.94 -11.02
C LYS A 149 26.41 -3.03 -12.24
N LYS A 150 25.51 -2.06 -12.41
CA LYS A 150 25.55 -1.03 -13.48
C LYS A 150 26.30 0.24 -13.04
N GLY A 151 27.04 0.21 -11.94
CA GLY A 151 27.89 1.32 -11.49
C GLY A 151 27.17 2.44 -10.74
N VAL A 152 25.91 2.25 -10.35
CA VAL A 152 25.15 3.24 -9.57
C VAL A 152 25.54 3.16 -8.09
N CYS A 153 25.72 4.31 -7.44
CA CYS A 153 25.82 4.44 -5.98
C CYS A 153 24.43 4.22 -5.38
N THR A 154 24.06 2.96 -5.17
CA THR A 154 22.76 2.57 -4.63
C THR A 154 22.71 2.70 -3.11
N LEU A 155 21.51 2.93 -2.57
CA LEU A 155 21.23 2.80 -1.13
C LEU A 155 21.56 1.39 -0.62
N THR A 156 21.84 1.28 0.68
CA THR A 156 21.84 -0.04 1.34
C THR A 156 20.43 -0.62 1.37
N MET A 157 20.33 -1.93 1.60
CA MET A 157 19.03 -2.59 1.65
C MET A 157 18.17 -2.08 2.81
N LYS A 158 18.79 -1.83 3.98
CA LYS A 158 18.11 -1.23 5.14
C LYS A 158 17.61 0.19 4.85
N GLU A 159 18.41 1.03 4.18
CA GLU A 159 17.99 2.40 3.81
C GLU A 159 16.85 2.39 2.82
N LEU A 160 16.94 1.58 1.76
CA LEU A 160 15.87 1.48 0.78
C LEU A 160 14.59 0.92 1.41
N PHE A 161 14.71 -0.08 2.29
CA PHE A 161 13.56 -0.60 3.02
C PHE A 161 12.91 0.48 3.89
N ASN A 162 13.70 1.21 4.67
CA ASN A 162 13.21 2.31 5.50
C ASN A 162 12.55 3.39 4.64
N PHE A 163 13.19 3.81 3.54
CA PHE A 163 12.60 4.76 2.60
C PHE A 163 11.25 4.28 2.06
N VAL A 164 11.07 2.99 1.80
CA VAL A 164 9.81 2.46 1.28
C VAL A 164 8.74 2.34 2.36
N THR A 165 9.09 1.99 3.59
CA THR A 165 8.10 1.72 4.65
C THR A 165 7.75 2.94 5.50
N ASP A 166 8.60 3.96 5.53
CA ASP A 166 8.44 5.13 6.38
C ASP A 166 7.19 5.94 5.98
N VAL A 167 6.27 6.04 6.94
CA VAL A 167 4.99 6.74 6.81
C VAL A 167 5.15 8.26 6.89
N THR A 168 6.26 8.74 7.46
CA THR A 168 6.51 10.18 7.70
C THR A 168 7.03 10.91 6.47
N ILE A 169 7.44 10.17 5.44
CA ILE A 169 7.85 10.73 4.16
C ILE A 169 6.58 11.06 3.36
N THR A 170 6.31 12.35 3.17
CA THR A 170 5.20 12.88 2.38
C THR A 170 5.68 13.36 1.02
N ASP A 171 4.76 13.62 0.09
CA ASP A 171 5.11 14.12 -1.25
C ASP A 171 5.86 15.47 -1.18
N ASP A 172 5.66 16.26 -0.12
CA ASP A 172 6.34 17.55 0.07
C ASP A 172 7.79 17.41 0.54
N ASN A 173 8.15 16.31 1.21
CA ASN A 173 9.47 16.13 1.84
C ASN A 173 10.32 15.02 1.20
N ILE A 174 9.76 14.29 0.23
CA ILE A 174 10.40 13.14 -0.41
C ILE A 174 11.69 13.53 -1.13
N ASP A 175 11.70 14.66 -1.84
CA ASP A 175 12.87 15.12 -2.60
C ASP A 175 14.02 15.48 -1.64
N ALA A 176 13.71 16.22 -0.57
CA ALA A 176 14.70 16.58 0.46
C ALA A 176 15.26 15.35 1.19
N TYR A 177 14.42 14.33 1.42
CA TYR A 177 14.87 13.05 1.99
C TYR A 177 15.84 12.34 1.03
N LEU A 178 15.46 12.23 -0.25
CA LEU A 178 16.26 11.54 -1.26
C LEU A 178 17.60 12.21 -1.47
N ASP A 179 17.65 13.54 -1.55
CA ASP A 179 18.90 14.31 -1.67
C ASP A 179 19.87 13.95 -0.54
N HIS A 180 19.38 13.91 0.70
CA HIS A 180 20.21 13.60 1.86
C HIS A 180 20.73 12.15 1.84
N VAL A 181 19.85 11.18 1.56
CA VAL A 181 20.26 9.77 1.54
C VAL A 181 21.18 9.46 0.36
N MET A 182 20.99 10.13 -0.77
CA MET A 182 21.90 10.04 -1.92
C MET A 182 23.26 10.66 -1.63
N GLU A 183 23.31 11.81 -0.96
CA GLU A 183 24.57 12.42 -0.52
C GLU A 183 25.37 11.47 0.39
N MET A 184 24.70 10.82 1.35
CA MET A 184 25.34 9.80 2.19
C MET A 184 25.85 8.60 1.39
N SER A 185 25.11 8.20 0.35
CA SER A 185 25.45 7.05 -0.48
C SER A 185 26.61 7.32 -1.43
N VAL A 186 26.76 8.56 -1.92
CA VAL A 186 27.91 8.97 -2.74
C VAL A 186 29.17 9.10 -1.89
N ASN A 187 29.05 9.54 -0.64
CA ASN A 187 30.18 9.63 0.29
C ASN A 187 30.71 8.26 0.73
N ARG A 188 29.92 7.19 0.59
CA ARG A 188 30.40 5.82 0.72
C ARG A 188 31.03 5.40 -0.59
N THR A 189 32.35 5.21 -0.62
CA THR A 189 32.95 4.67 -1.84
C THR A 189 32.39 3.28 -2.12
N GLN A 190 32.37 2.89 -3.41
CA GLN A 190 31.76 1.64 -3.88
C GLN A 190 32.42 0.38 -3.28
N ASP A 191 33.66 0.52 -2.80
CA ASP A 191 34.46 -0.52 -2.15
C ASP A 191 34.40 -0.48 -0.60
N ASP A 192 33.84 0.58 0.00
CA ASP A 192 33.77 0.79 1.45
C ASP A 192 32.52 0.20 2.11
N ILE A 193 31.81 -0.75 1.46
CA ILE A 193 30.85 -1.59 2.21
C ILE A 193 31.67 -2.49 3.13
N THR A 194 31.95 -1.94 4.31
CA THR A 194 32.66 -2.61 5.40
C THR A 194 32.04 -3.98 5.63
N GLU A 195 32.86 -4.97 5.99
CA GLU A 195 32.37 -6.31 6.33
C GLU A 195 31.24 -6.22 7.37
N GLN A 196 31.32 -5.22 8.26
CA GLN A 196 30.27 -4.90 9.22
C GLN A 196 28.92 -4.58 8.56
N GLN A 197 28.87 -3.72 7.54
CA GLN A 197 27.61 -3.40 6.84
C GLN A 197 27.03 -4.63 6.13
N LYS A 198 27.87 -5.52 5.59
CA LYS A 198 27.39 -6.78 4.99
C LYS A 198 26.77 -7.68 6.05
N ILE A 199 27.40 -7.78 7.22
CA ILE A 199 26.87 -8.54 8.36
C ILE A 199 25.54 -7.93 8.81
N ASP A 200 25.48 -6.61 8.96
CA ASP A 200 24.26 -5.91 9.40
C ASP A 200 23.12 -6.08 8.38
N ASP A 201 23.41 -6.03 7.08
CA ASP A 201 22.46 -6.31 6.01
C ASP A 201 21.98 -7.77 6.08
N GLU A 202 22.85 -8.75 6.29
CA GLU A 202 22.47 -10.16 6.43
C GLU A 202 21.64 -10.43 7.69
N VAL A 203 21.99 -9.80 8.81
CA VAL A 203 21.20 -9.83 10.04
C VAL A 203 19.82 -9.25 9.77
N PHE A 204 19.74 -8.12 9.07
CA PHE A 204 18.47 -7.48 8.72
C PHE A 204 17.63 -8.34 7.76
N LYS A 205 18.22 -9.08 6.81
CA LYS A 205 17.49 -10.02 5.92
C LYS A 205 16.81 -11.15 6.69
N ASN A 206 17.45 -11.63 7.75
CA ASN A 206 16.98 -12.78 8.51
C ASN A 206 16.16 -12.40 9.75
N ALA A 207 16.22 -11.14 10.18
CA ALA A 207 15.46 -10.65 11.33
C ALA A 207 13.95 -10.70 11.08
N PHE A 208 13.18 -11.00 12.13
CA PHE A 208 11.72 -10.87 12.10
C PHE A 208 11.36 -9.42 12.42
N ILE A 209 10.66 -8.74 11.50
CA ILE A 209 10.18 -7.38 11.68
C ILE A 209 8.65 -7.44 11.86
N PRO A 210 8.13 -7.14 13.06
CA PRO A 210 6.69 -7.02 13.30
C PRO A 210 6.05 -6.00 12.35
N ARG A 211 4.89 -6.34 11.80
CA ARG A 211 4.15 -5.45 10.88
C ARG A 211 3.21 -4.53 11.64
N THR A 212 2.53 -5.10 12.63
CA THR A 212 1.62 -4.42 13.53
C THR A 212 2.16 -4.49 14.94
N LEU A 213 1.82 -3.52 15.78
CA LEU A 213 2.24 -3.51 17.19
C LEU A 213 1.77 -4.74 17.96
N ASP A 214 0.66 -5.36 17.54
CA ASP A 214 0.15 -6.63 18.11
C ASP A 214 1.11 -7.83 17.95
N GLU A 215 2.03 -7.79 16.97
CA GLU A 215 3.00 -8.86 16.72
C GLU A 215 4.28 -8.68 17.57
N VAL A 216 4.42 -7.56 18.29
CA VAL A 216 5.57 -7.27 19.14
C VAL A 216 5.42 -8.01 20.47
N ILE A 217 6.19 -9.08 20.65
CA ILE A 217 6.10 -9.93 21.85
C ILE A 217 6.75 -9.25 23.07
N ASP A 218 7.95 -8.70 22.91
CA ASP A 218 8.79 -8.23 24.01
C ASP A 218 8.84 -6.69 24.12
N PHE A 219 7.68 -6.03 24.12
CA PHE A 219 7.61 -4.56 24.08
C PHE A 219 8.27 -3.87 25.28
N GLU A 220 8.21 -4.44 26.49
CA GLU A 220 8.83 -3.85 27.70
C GLU A 220 10.36 -3.79 27.60
N ARG A 221 10.97 -4.86 27.05
CA ARG A 221 12.42 -4.94 26.84
C ARG A 221 12.85 -3.91 25.81
N ASP A 222 12.10 -3.82 24.71
CA ASP A 222 12.42 -2.93 23.61
C ASP A 222 12.24 -1.47 24.03
N PHE A 223 11.20 -1.15 24.82
CA PHE A 223 11.01 0.15 25.46
C PHE A 223 12.16 0.54 26.38
N SER A 224 12.59 -0.38 27.26
CA SER A 224 13.73 -0.14 28.16
C SER A 224 15.02 0.13 27.38
N LYS A 225 15.26 -0.64 26.30
CA LYS A 225 16.43 -0.45 25.42
C LYS A 225 16.39 0.89 24.69
N ALA A 226 15.22 1.29 24.17
CA ALA A 226 15.02 2.58 23.55
C ALA A 226 15.36 3.73 24.52
N GLN A 227 14.89 3.64 25.77
CA GLN A 227 15.20 4.65 26.80
C GLN A 227 16.70 4.70 27.15
N THR A 228 17.41 3.59 27.06
CA THR A 228 18.88 3.55 27.20
C THR A 228 19.66 4.00 25.95
N GLY A 229 18.98 4.40 24.87
CA GLY A 229 19.59 4.81 23.61
C GLY A 229 20.10 3.66 22.72
N LYS A 230 19.77 2.39 23.03
CA LYS A 230 20.18 1.22 22.24
C LYS A 230 19.08 0.80 21.26
N THR A 231 18.89 1.59 20.21
CA THR A 231 17.81 1.42 19.22
C THR A 231 18.16 0.49 18.05
N ASP A 232 19.42 0.10 17.88
CA ASP A 232 19.90 -0.67 16.72
C ASP A 232 19.15 -1.98 16.45
N HIS A 233 18.64 -2.62 17.51
CA HIS A 233 17.92 -3.89 17.41
C HIS A 233 16.41 -3.73 17.15
N ILE A 234 15.87 -2.51 17.21
CA ILE A 234 14.43 -2.24 17.09
C ILE A 234 14.11 -1.85 15.65
N LEU A 235 13.75 -2.84 14.84
CA LEU A 235 13.64 -2.68 13.38
C LEU A 235 12.24 -2.25 12.90
N TYR A 236 11.23 -2.27 13.76
CA TYR A 236 9.84 -1.96 13.39
C TYR A 236 9.47 -0.48 13.57
N GLN A 237 10.40 0.37 14.00
CA GLN A 237 10.14 1.80 14.26
C GLN A 237 9.63 2.51 13.01
N THR A 238 10.32 2.34 11.87
CA THR A 238 9.95 2.96 10.59
C THR A 238 8.65 2.41 10.03
N VAL A 239 8.40 1.10 10.18
CA VAL A 239 7.18 0.43 9.73
C VAL A 239 5.95 0.91 10.53
N THR A 240 6.12 1.15 11.82
CA THR A 240 5.04 1.57 12.73
C THR A 240 4.91 3.08 12.87
N GLY A 241 5.85 3.85 12.31
CA GLY A 241 5.89 5.31 12.40
C GLY A 241 6.15 5.83 13.82
N LEU A 242 6.80 5.03 14.67
CA LEU A 242 7.14 5.42 16.04
C LEU A 242 8.47 6.16 16.08
N LYS A 243 8.58 7.11 17.02
CA LYS A 243 9.85 7.77 17.36
C LYS A 243 10.88 6.75 17.86
N ALA A 244 12.16 7.11 17.79
CA ALA A 244 13.27 6.30 18.31
C ALA A 244 13.08 5.89 19.79
N ASP A 245 12.47 6.78 20.59
CA ASP A 245 12.20 6.57 22.01
C ASP A 245 10.91 5.76 22.29
N LEU A 246 10.16 5.36 21.26
CA LEU A 246 8.87 4.65 21.36
C LEU A 246 7.76 5.41 22.14
N THR A 247 7.97 6.69 22.42
CA THR A 247 7.06 7.54 23.22
C THR A 247 5.87 8.08 22.43
N GLY A 248 5.86 7.96 21.10
CA GLY A 248 4.76 8.40 20.25
C GLY A 248 5.03 8.32 18.76
N ALA A 249 4.10 8.83 17.97
CA ALA A 249 4.20 8.90 16.52
C ALA A 249 5.22 9.95 16.08
N GLN A 250 5.98 9.61 15.05
CA GLN A 250 6.93 10.51 14.40
C GLN A 250 6.21 11.35 13.34
N GLN A 251 6.53 12.65 13.27
CA GLN A 251 5.88 13.59 12.34
C GLN A 251 6.74 13.87 11.12
N LYS A 252 8.07 13.85 11.26
CA LYS A 252 9.03 14.07 10.18
C LYS A 252 10.10 12.98 10.20
N PRO A 253 10.67 12.60 9.05
CA PRO A 253 11.74 11.60 9.01
C PRO A 253 12.95 12.01 9.85
N VAL A 254 13.54 11.07 10.61
CA VAL A 254 14.70 11.30 11.51
C VAL A 254 15.84 12.04 10.78
N LEU A 255 16.08 11.65 9.53
CA LEU A 255 17.13 12.22 8.69
C LEU A 255 16.95 13.74 8.46
N LEU A 256 15.71 14.22 8.41
CA LEU A 256 15.41 15.63 8.20
C LEU A 256 15.38 16.45 9.51
N GLU A 257 15.14 15.82 10.66
CA GLU A 257 15.16 16.48 11.98
C GLU A 257 16.57 16.93 12.38
N SER A 258 17.61 16.20 11.95
CA SER A 258 19.01 16.53 12.26
C SER A 258 19.49 17.91 11.78
N LYS A 259 18.78 18.52 10.80
CA LYS A 259 19.06 19.88 10.33
C LYS A 259 18.32 20.96 11.13
N THR A 260 17.14 20.68 11.69
CA THR A 260 16.35 21.68 12.42
C THR A 260 16.92 22.00 13.79
N ASP A 261 17.63 21.06 14.42
CA ASP A 261 18.22 21.25 15.75
C ASP A 261 19.43 22.20 15.75
N LEU A 262 19.98 22.57 14.58
CA LEU A 262 21.06 23.55 14.46
C LEU A 262 20.55 24.98 14.21
N SER A 263 19.25 25.18 13.96
CA SER A 263 18.68 26.50 13.64
C SER A 263 17.73 27.08 14.69
N GLU A 264 17.36 26.33 15.72
CA GLU A 264 16.34 26.75 16.71
C GLU A 264 16.82 26.82 18.16
N ALA A 265 18.12 27.05 18.37
CA ALA A 265 18.62 27.47 19.67
C ALA A 265 18.49 28.99 19.83
N HIS A 266 17.28 29.51 20.11
CA HIS A 266 17.06 30.64 21.03
C HIS A 266 15.57 31.05 21.12
N THR A 267 15.10 31.18 22.37
CA THR A 267 13.84 31.80 22.87
C THR A 267 12.57 30.95 22.68
N ASP A 268 11.73 30.68 23.68
CA ASP A 268 11.54 31.31 24.98
C ASP A 268 10.89 30.33 25.99
N LEU A 269 11.24 30.49 27.25
CA LEU A 269 10.70 29.76 28.40
C LEU A 269 9.42 30.45 28.87
N THR A 270 8.29 29.75 28.94
CA THR A 270 7.24 30.10 29.93
C THR A 270 6.43 28.86 30.34
N GLU A 271 6.34 28.70 31.67
CA GLU A 271 5.66 27.66 32.45
C GLU A 271 4.11 27.84 32.46
N PRO A 272 3.35 26.84 32.96
CA PRO A 272 1.98 26.56 32.55
C PRO A 272 0.93 27.28 33.39
N ASP A 273 -0.22 27.63 32.79
CA ASP A 273 -1.42 27.98 33.56
C ASP A 273 -2.61 27.10 33.20
N LYS A 274 -3.29 26.66 34.25
CA LYS A 274 -4.49 25.83 34.23
C LYS A 274 -5.69 26.72 34.00
N SER A 275 -6.47 26.46 32.95
CA SER A 275 -7.89 26.76 32.98
C SER A 275 -8.69 25.74 32.18
N VAL A 276 -9.49 24.98 32.91
CA VAL A 276 -10.53 24.07 32.44
C VAL A 276 -11.64 24.90 31.82
N VAL A 277 -11.94 24.71 30.53
CA VAL A 277 -13.29 24.94 29.98
C VAL A 277 -13.56 23.90 28.89
N ASP A 278 -14.57 23.09 29.18
CA ASP A 278 -15.27 22.10 28.38
C ASP A 278 -15.99 22.76 27.19
N SER A 279 -15.83 22.23 25.97
CA SER A 279 -16.69 22.49 24.81
C SER A 279 -16.38 21.48 23.69
N ASP A 280 -17.13 20.39 23.68
CA ASP A 280 -17.26 19.45 22.55
C ASP A 280 -17.86 20.17 21.32
N GLU A 281 -17.13 20.22 20.21
CA GLU A 281 -17.73 20.35 18.87
C GLU A 281 -17.00 19.43 17.88
N GLU A 282 -17.69 18.35 17.48
CA GLU A 282 -17.32 17.53 16.34
C GLU A 282 -17.84 18.17 15.06
N GLU A 283 -16.92 18.51 14.16
CA GLU A 283 -17.22 18.86 12.76
C GLU A 283 -16.69 17.74 11.86
N SER A 284 -17.64 17.10 11.19
CA SER A 284 -17.48 16.08 10.16
C SER A 284 -17.40 16.71 8.78
N ASP A 285 -16.49 16.24 7.93
CA ASP A 285 -16.63 16.31 6.47
C ASP A 285 -15.60 15.36 5.84
N SER A 286 -15.78 14.72 4.70
CA SER A 286 -16.90 14.51 3.77
C SER A 286 -16.37 13.37 2.89
N ASP A 287 -17.21 12.44 2.46
CA ASP A 287 -16.94 11.76 1.18
C ASP A 287 -18.23 11.46 0.44
N ASN A 288 -18.25 11.97 -0.78
CA ASN A 288 -19.31 11.93 -1.75
C ASN A 288 -19.06 10.73 -2.69
N GLU A 289 -20.08 9.91 -2.96
CA GLU A 289 -20.58 9.66 -4.32
C GLU A 289 -21.60 8.51 -4.38
N SER A 290 -22.56 8.69 -5.30
CA SER A 290 -23.44 7.71 -5.93
C SER A 290 -24.82 7.40 -5.29
N ASP A 291 -25.78 8.25 -5.63
CA ASP A 291 -27.09 7.91 -6.23
C ASP A 291 -27.99 6.81 -5.60
N ASP A 292 -28.25 6.88 -4.29
CA ASP A 292 -29.44 6.25 -3.64
C ASP A 292 -30.09 7.19 -2.60
N SER A 293 -30.06 8.50 -2.87
CA SER A 293 -30.39 9.58 -1.93
C SER A 293 -31.84 9.58 -1.42
N ASN A 294 -32.75 8.85 -2.05
CA ASN A 294 -34.17 8.81 -1.65
C ASN A 294 -34.55 7.68 -0.68
N LYS A 295 -33.63 6.80 -0.28
CA LYS A 295 -33.93 5.75 0.71
C LYS A 295 -33.41 6.02 2.11
N ALA A 296 -32.24 6.65 2.25
CA ALA A 296 -31.61 6.84 3.56
C ALA A 296 -32.25 7.96 4.39
N ALA A 297 -32.76 9.01 3.74
CA ALA A 297 -33.39 10.16 4.41
C ALA A 297 -34.71 9.81 5.16
N LEU A 298 -35.35 8.69 4.82
CA LEU A 298 -36.62 8.27 5.44
C LEU A 298 -36.43 7.41 6.71
N SER A 299 -35.19 7.05 7.06
CA SER A 299 -34.90 6.14 8.18
C SER A 299 -34.32 6.80 9.43
N LEU A 300 -33.92 8.07 9.37
CA LEU A 300 -33.42 8.79 10.54
C LEU A 300 -34.60 9.19 11.44
N ARG A 301 -34.59 8.73 12.69
CA ARG A 301 -35.57 9.11 13.71
C ARG A 301 -35.02 10.35 14.42
N PRO A 302 -35.74 11.49 14.43
CA PRO A 302 -35.37 12.60 15.30
C PRO A 302 -35.37 12.14 16.76
N ARG A 303 -34.31 12.48 17.51
CA ARG A 303 -34.09 12.01 18.89
C ARG A 303 -35.16 12.55 19.85
N ASP A 304 -35.72 13.73 19.57
CA ASP A 304 -36.75 14.42 20.36
C ASP A 304 -38.07 14.60 19.58
N GLU A 305 -38.71 13.49 19.19
CA GLU A 305 -39.98 13.52 18.45
C GLU A 305 -41.21 13.63 19.39
N SER A 306 -42.07 14.64 19.17
CA SER A 306 -43.34 14.77 19.89
C SER A 306 -44.32 13.62 19.56
N PRO A 307 -45.24 13.23 20.47
CA PRO A 307 -46.17 12.12 20.26
C PRO A 307 -47.05 12.25 19.00
N ASN A 308 -47.33 13.48 18.55
CA ASN A 308 -48.12 13.75 17.36
C ASN A 308 -47.30 13.62 16.07
N SER A 309 -46.07 14.16 16.03
CA SER A 309 -45.15 13.97 14.88
C SER A 309 -44.91 12.48 14.58
N LYS A 310 -44.74 11.67 15.62
CA LYS A 310 -44.55 10.22 15.50
C LYS A 310 -45.73 9.49 14.85
N LYS A 311 -46.95 9.95 15.13
CA LYS A 311 -48.18 9.39 14.52
C LYS A 311 -48.26 9.76 13.04
N GLU A 312 -47.99 11.02 12.70
CA GLU A 312 -48.01 11.50 11.31
C GLU A 312 -46.96 10.80 10.44
N ARG A 313 -45.72 10.63 10.93
CA ARG A 313 -44.69 9.89 10.21
C ARG A 313 -45.06 8.43 10.00
N LYS A 314 -45.61 7.77 11.03
CA LYS A 314 -46.09 6.38 10.92
C LYS A 314 -47.23 6.26 9.90
N GLN A 315 -48.06 7.29 9.77
CA GLN A 315 -49.11 7.35 8.77
C GLN A 315 -48.52 7.54 7.35
N LYS A 316 -47.62 8.51 7.16
CA LYS A 316 -46.92 8.75 5.88
C LYS A 316 -46.19 7.50 5.38
N VAL A 317 -45.42 6.82 6.24
CA VAL A 317 -44.72 5.56 5.88
C VAL A 317 -45.71 4.46 5.50
N LYS A 318 -46.87 4.36 6.17
CA LYS A 318 -47.91 3.38 5.83
C LYS A 318 -48.56 3.70 4.48
N GLU A 319 -48.82 4.96 4.19
CA GLU A 319 -49.38 5.42 2.92
C GLU A 319 -48.39 5.18 1.77
N GLU A 320 -47.12 5.56 1.93
CA GLU A 320 -46.07 5.25 0.95
C GLU A 320 -45.92 3.74 0.71
N GLN A 321 -45.93 2.92 1.77
CA GLN A 321 -45.88 1.47 1.61
C GLN A 321 -47.15 0.92 0.95
N ARG A 322 -48.31 1.55 1.15
CA ARG A 322 -49.56 1.17 0.49
C ARG A 322 -49.50 1.49 -1.01
N GLU A 323 -49.01 2.67 -1.39
CA GLU A 323 -48.77 3.03 -2.80
C GLU A 323 -47.72 2.09 -3.45
N LYS A 324 -46.58 1.86 -2.79
CA LYS A 324 -45.55 0.90 -3.27
C LYS A 324 -46.09 -0.52 -3.43
N ARG A 325 -47.10 -0.93 -2.64
CA ARG A 325 -47.75 -2.24 -2.76
C ARG A 325 -48.73 -2.32 -3.94
N LYS A 326 -49.35 -1.22 -4.36
CA LYS A 326 -50.23 -1.19 -5.55
C LYS A 326 -49.44 -1.53 -6.82
N ASN A 327 -48.23 -1.00 -6.94
CA ASN A 327 -47.37 -1.21 -8.11
C ASN A 327 -46.39 -2.39 -7.96
N LYS A 328 -46.61 -3.28 -6.98
CA LYS A 328 -45.70 -4.39 -6.70
C LYS A 328 -45.87 -5.52 -7.72
N ILE A 329 -44.75 -6.09 -8.15
CA ILE A 329 -44.74 -7.29 -9.01
C ILE A 329 -45.55 -8.42 -8.34
N PRO A 330 -46.52 -9.02 -9.06
CA PRO A 330 -47.32 -10.12 -8.51
C PRO A 330 -46.44 -11.29 -8.03
N LYS A 331 -46.80 -11.85 -6.88
CA LYS A 331 -46.03 -12.93 -6.22
C LYS A 331 -45.81 -14.14 -7.14
N HIS A 332 -46.78 -14.47 -7.98
CA HIS A 332 -46.69 -15.59 -8.92
C HIS A 332 -45.65 -15.34 -10.03
N VAL A 333 -45.53 -14.11 -10.54
CA VAL A 333 -44.50 -13.71 -11.53
C VAL A 333 -43.11 -13.79 -10.90
N LYS A 334 -42.94 -13.27 -9.68
CA LYS A 334 -41.67 -13.37 -8.93
C LYS A 334 -41.25 -14.84 -8.73
N LYS A 335 -42.18 -15.68 -8.26
CA LYS A 335 -41.93 -17.11 -8.06
C LYS A 335 -41.63 -17.85 -9.36
N LYS A 336 -42.31 -17.51 -10.47
CA LYS A 336 -42.05 -18.10 -11.79
C LYS A 336 -40.66 -17.73 -12.28
N LYS A 337 -40.26 -16.46 -12.15
CA LYS A 337 -38.91 -15.98 -12.48
C LYS A 337 -37.83 -16.67 -11.65
N GLU A 338 -38.03 -16.83 -10.34
CA GLU A 338 -37.11 -17.56 -9.47
C GLU A 338 -37.00 -19.05 -9.82
N LYS A 339 -38.13 -19.70 -10.16
CA LYS A 339 -38.13 -21.10 -10.63
C LYS A 339 -37.38 -21.26 -11.95
N MET A 340 -37.66 -20.39 -12.93
CA MET A 340 -36.96 -20.39 -14.23
C MET A 340 -35.46 -20.11 -14.08
N GLY A 341 -35.07 -19.20 -13.19
CA GLY A 341 -33.67 -18.92 -12.89
C GLY A 341 -32.94 -20.08 -12.18
N LYS A 342 -33.66 -20.91 -11.41
CA LYS A 342 -33.10 -22.13 -10.79
C LYS A 342 -32.99 -23.30 -11.78
N SER A 343 -33.91 -23.43 -12.73
CA SER A 343 -33.82 -24.44 -13.79
C SER A 343 -32.72 -24.12 -14.80
N GLY A 344 -32.49 -22.85 -15.14
CA GLY A 344 -31.40 -22.43 -16.04
C GLY A 344 -29.98 -22.51 -15.47
N LYS A 345 -29.82 -22.71 -14.15
CA LYS A 345 -28.51 -22.90 -13.49
C LYS A 345 -28.11 -24.38 -13.35
N LYS A 346 -28.96 -25.32 -13.77
CA LYS A 346 -28.74 -26.77 -13.70
C LYS A 346 -28.38 -27.42 -15.05
N SER A 347 -28.15 -26.61 -16.09
CA SER A 347 -27.72 -27.08 -17.41
C SER A 347 -26.29 -26.65 -17.70
#